data_AF-A0A2G9QI68-F1
#
_entry.id   AF-A0A2G9QI68-F1
#
_cell.length_a   1.000
_cell.length_b   1.000
_cell.length_c   1.000
_cell.angle_alpha   90.00
_cell.angle_beta   90.00
_cell.angle_gamma   90.00
#
_symmetry.space_group_name_H-M   'P 1'
#
loop_
_entity.id
_entity.type
_entity.pdbx_description
1 polymer ?
#
loop_
_entity_poly.entity_id
_entity_poly.type
_entity_poly.pdbx_seq_one_letter_code
_entity_poly.pdbx_strand_id
1 'polypeptide(L)'
;VWVSTDHDEIEKVAKQYGAKVHRRSPEVSKDTTSSLETIQEFLQHHPEVDIVGNIQATSPCLHPSDLIKVVDMIKNQGYDSVFAVVRHHLFRWKEVKAGEATVAENFVPARRPRRQDWNGELYENGSFYFATRELLTKGLLQDGKLAYYEMKPEHSVDIDVDIDWPIAEQRVKR
;
A
#
# COMPACT_ATOMS: atom_id res chain seq x y z
N VAL A 1 -13.77 0.82 -11.24
CA VAL A 1 -13.27 -0.03 -10.14
C VAL A 1 -13.23 -1.46 -10.65
N TRP A 2 -12.09 -2.12 -10.51
CA TRP A 2 -11.85 -3.48 -10.98
C TRP A 2 -11.36 -4.33 -9.81
N VAL A 3 -11.67 -5.62 -9.84
CA VAL A 3 -11.06 -6.64 -8.98
C VAL A 3 -10.41 -7.67 -9.90
N SER A 4 -9.11 -7.89 -9.73
CA SER A 4 -8.36 -8.94 -10.41
C SER A 4 -8.35 -10.18 -9.54
N THR A 5 -8.87 -11.30 -10.04
CA THR A 5 -8.94 -12.55 -9.27
C THR A 5 -8.95 -13.78 -10.16
N ASP A 6 -8.45 -14.89 -9.62
CA ASP A 6 -8.46 -16.23 -10.20
C ASP A 6 -9.60 -17.11 -9.63
N HIS A 7 -10.31 -16.66 -8.59
CA HIS A 7 -11.26 -17.47 -7.84
C HIS A 7 -12.73 -17.04 -8.06
N ASP A 8 -13.61 -18.02 -8.31
CA ASP A 8 -15.03 -17.79 -8.63
C ASP A 8 -15.81 -17.11 -7.50
N GLU A 9 -15.59 -17.51 -6.24
CA GLU A 9 -16.26 -16.86 -5.10
C GLU A 9 -15.80 -15.40 -4.91
N ILE A 10 -14.55 -15.05 -5.21
CA ILE A 10 -14.07 -13.66 -5.15
C ILE A 10 -14.72 -12.85 -6.28
N GLU A 11 -14.81 -13.39 -7.49
CA GLU A 11 -15.53 -12.75 -8.60
C GLU A 11 -16.99 -12.47 -8.24
N LYS A 12 -17.67 -13.45 -7.64
CA LYS A 12 -19.06 -13.31 -7.22
C LYS A 12 -19.24 -12.20 -6.19
N VAL A 13 -18.38 -12.12 -5.18
CA VAL A 13 -18.40 -11.04 -4.18
C VAL A 13 -18.10 -9.69 -4.85
N ALA A 14 -17.08 -9.61 -5.71
CA ALA A 14 -16.74 -8.37 -6.42
C ALA A 14 -17.92 -7.81 -7.23
N LYS A 15 -18.64 -8.69 -7.96
CA LYS A 15 -19.84 -8.31 -8.71
C LYS A 15 -20.99 -7.85 -7.81
N GLN A 16 -21.18 -8.48 -6.64
CA GLN A 16 -22.20 -8.05 -5.66
C GLN A 16 -21.98 -6.60 -5.18
N TYR A 17 -20.72 -6.17 -5.08
CA TYR A 17 -20.35 -4.79 -4.73
C TYR A 17 -20.23 -3.86 -5.95
N GLY A 18 -20.62 -4.31 -7.15
CA GLY A 18 -20.63 -3.50 -8.37
C GLY A 18 -19.26 -3.27 -9.01
N ALA A 19 -18.22 -3.99 -8.58
CA ALA A 19 -16.93 -3.95 -9.23
C ALA A 19 -16.94 -4.76 -10.54
N LYS A 20 -16.16 -4.31 -11.53
CA LYS A 20 -15.84 -5.12 -12.71
C LYS A 20 -14.80 -6.17 -12.33
N VAL A 21 -14.78 -7.30 -13.00
CA VAL A 21 -13.85 -8.40 -12.71
C VAL A 21 -12.94 -8.64 -13.90
N HIS A 22 -11.64 -8.73 -13.61
CA HIS A 22 -10.62 -9.25 -14.51
C HIS A 22 -10.22 -10.64 -14.01
N ARG A 23 -10.38 -11.66 -14.85
CA ARG A 23 -9.95 -13.02 -14.52
C ARG A 23 -8.48 -13.15 -14.86
N ARG A 24 -7.63 -12.99 -13.85
CA ARG A 24 -6.18 -13.11 -14.01
C ARG A 24 -5.78 -14.56 -14.28
N SER A 25 -4.66 -14.70 -14.96
CA SER A 25 -4.16 -16.03 -15.33
C SER A 25 -3.49 -16.74 -14.15
N PRO A 26 -3.39 -18.08 -14.19
CA PRO A 26 -2.68 -18.84 -13.15
C PRO A 26 -1.20 -18.46 -13.01
N GLU A 27 -0.59 -17.94 -14.07
CA GLU A 27 0.82 -17.54 -14.08
C GLU A 27 1.11 -16.38 -13.14
N VAL A 28 0.14 -15.46 -12.97
CA VAL A 28 0.24 -14.29 -12.07
C VAL A 28 -0.54 -14.46 -10.77
N SER A 29 -0.90 -15.70 -10.41
CA SER A 29 -1.64 -16.03 -9.20
C SER A 29 -0.83 -16.86 -8.20
N LYS A 30 0.50 -16.88 -8.34
CA LYS A 30 1.41 -17.67 -7.49
C LYS A 30 1.86 -16.86 -6.27
N ASP A 31 2.21 -17.55 -5.19
CA ASP A 31 2.75 -16.92 -3.98
C ASP A 31 4.05 -16.12 -4.22
N THR A 32 4.78 -16.45 -5.30
CA THR A 32 6.01 -15.76 -5.71
C THR A 32 5.76 -14.60 -6.68
N THR A 33 4.54 -14.42 -7.17
CA THR A 33 4.20 -13.37 -8.13
C THR A 33 4.10 -12.03 -7.39
N SER A 34 4.76 -11.01 -7.93
CA SER A 34 4.68 -9.65 -7.42
C SER A 34 3.34 -8.96 -7.76
N SER A 35 2.95 -7.98 -6.95
CA SER A 35 1.79 -7.13 -7.27
C SER A 35 1.94 -6.44 -8.63
N LEU A 36 3.17 -6.06 -9.00
CA LEU A 36 3.47 -5.40 -10.26
C LEU A 36 3.19 -6.30 -11.47
N GLU A 37 3.58 -7.57 -11.43
CA GLU A 37 3.29 -8.53 -12.51
C GLU A 37 1.78 -8.70 -12.74
N THR A 38 1.01 -8.76 -11.66
CA THR A 38 -0.46 -8.84 -11.75
C THR A 38 -1.06 -7.57 -12.37
N ILE A 39 -0.53 -6.39 -12.03
CA ILE A 39 -0.97 -5.11 -12.62
C ILE A 39 -0.61 -5.04 -14.11
N GLN A 40 0.58 -5.50 -14.49
CA GLN A 40 1.01 -5.51 -15.88
C GLN A 40 0.14 -6.42 -16.74
N GLU A 41 -0.23 -7.60 -16.24
CA GLU A 41 -1.15 -8.54 -16.91
C GLU A 41 -2.54 -7.90 -17.11
N PHE A 42 -3.07 -7.23 -16.08
CA PHE A 42 -4.29 -6.44 -16.20
C PHE A 42 -4.17 -5.35 -17.28
N LEU A 43 -3.07 -4.58 -17.29
CA LEU A 43 -2.87 -3.51 -18.27
C LEU A 43 -2.73 -3.98 -19.72
N GLN A 44 -2.34 -5.23 -19.96
CA GLN A 44 -2.30 -5.82 -21.31
C GLN A 44 -3.71 -6.03 -21.88
N HIS A 45 -4.68 -6.36 -21.03
CA HIS A 45 -6.07 -6.59 -21.42
C HIS A 45 -6.93 -5.32 -21.43
N HIS A 46 -6.48 -4.26 -20.75
CA HIS A 46 -7.22 -3.03 -20.53
C HIS A 46 -6.49 -1.79 -21.07
N PRO A 47 -6.24 -1.68 -22.40
CA PRO A 47 -5.48 -0.59 -23.03
C PRO A 47 -6.08 0.81 -22.79
N GLU A 48 -7.31 0.89 -22.30
CA GLU A 48 -7.98 2.14 -21.94
C GLU A 48 -7.57 2.72 -20.57
N VAL A 49 -6.83 1.98 -19.73
CA VAL A 49 -6.49 2.41 -18.34
C VAL A 49 -5.18 3.19 -18.23
N ASP A 50 -5.24 4.52 -18.15
CA ASP A 50 -4.01 5.35 -18.12
C ASP A 50 -3.31 5.42 -16.76
N ILE A 51 -4.06 5.32 -15.66
CA ILE A 51 -3.56 5.40 -14.28
C ILE A 51 -4.16 4.22 -13.51
N VAL A 52 -3.31 3.49 -12.80
CA VAL A 52 -3.73 2.40 -11.91
C VAL A 52 -3.61 2.87 -10.47
N GLY A 53 -4.71 2.76 -9.72
CA GLY A 53 -4.69 2.76 -8.27
C GLY A 53 -4.81 1.33 -7.76
N ASN A 54 -3.69 0.71 -7.40
CA ASN A 54 -3.65 -0.61 -6.78
C ASN A 54 -3.99 -0.47 -5.30
N ILE A 55 -5.16 -0.96 -4.89
CA ILE A 55 -5.65 -0.88 -3.51
C ILE A 55 -5.61 -2.28 -2.90
N GLN A 56 -4.93 -2.44 -1.76
CA GLN A 56 -4.83 -3.75 -1.10
C GLN A 56 -5.99 -3.96 -0.13
N ALA A 57 -6.67 -5.11 -0.28
CA ALA A 57 -7.84 -5.45 0.53
C ALA A 57 -7.50 -5.75 2.01
N THR A 58 -6.22 -5.99 2.32
CA THR A 58 -5.72 -6.20 3.70
C THR A 58 -5.74 -4.91 4.53
N SER A 59 -5.94 -3.74 3.89
CA SER A 59 -6.14 -2.44 4.53
C SER A 59 -7.61 -1.99 4.50
N PRO A 60 -8.53 -2.56 5.30
CA PRO A 60 -9.97 -2.35 5.17
C PRO A 60 -10.45 -0.97 5.65
N CYS A 61 -9.61 -0.21 6.38
CA CYS A 61 -9.98 1.09 6.95
C CYS A 61 -9.75 2.26 5.98
N LEU A 62 -9.49 1.99 4.71
CA LEU A 62 -9.28 3.02 3.68
C LEU A 62 -10.55 3.86 3.45
N HIS A 63 -10.41 5.18 3.54
CA HIS A 63 -11.53 6.11 3.37
C HIS A 63 -11.52 6.78 1.98
N PRO A 64 -12.69 6.99 1.31
CA PRO A 64 -12.75 7.62 0.00
C PRO A 64 -12.09 9.01 -0.09
N SER A 65 -12.07 9.77 1.02
CA SER A 65 -11.42 11.09 1.07
C SER A 65 -9.92 11.03 0.82
N ASP A 66 -9.26 9.93 1.19
CA ASP A 66 -7.82 9.75 0.97
C ASP A 66 -7.57 9.52 -0.54
N LEU A 67 -8.39 8.66 -1.17
CA LEU A 67 -8.32 8.40 -2.60
C LEU A 67 -8.58 9.65 -3.45
N ILE A 68 -9.54 10.50 -3.06
CA ILE A 68 -9.82 11.76 -3.78
C ILE A 68 -8.59 12.66 -3.82
N LYS A 69 -7.87 12.80 -2.70
CA LYS A 69 -6.67 13.64 -2.62
C LYS A 69 -5.51 13.06 -3.43
N VAL A 70 -5.33 11.74 -3.39
CA VAL A 70 -4.27 11.06 -4.16
C VAL A 70 -4.53 11.18 -5.66
N VAL A 71 -5.78 11.06 -6.09
CA VAL A 71 -6.17 11.29 -7.49
C VAL A 71 -5.92 12.75 -7.90
N ASP A 72 -6.18 13.73 -7.03
CA ASP A 72 -5.84 15.14 -7.28
C ASP A 72 -4.33 15.35 -7.45
N MET A 73 -3.51 14.72 -6.60
CA MET A 73 -2.04 14.77 -6.72
C MET A 73 -1.58 14.31 -8.10
N ILE A 74 -2.09 13.18 -8.59
CA ILE A 74 -1.70 12.66 -9.89
C ILE A 74 -2.24 13.53 -11.03
N LYS A 75 -3.55 13.80 -11.03
CA LYS A 75 -4.21 14.46 -12.17
C LYS A 75 -3.89 15.95 -12.29
N ASN A 76 -3.79 16.65 -11.16
CA ASN A 76 -3.71 18.12 -11.14
C ASN A 76 -2.32 18.62 -10.73
N GLN A 77 -1.55 17.83 -9.96
CA GLN A 77 -0.20 18.21 -9.53
C GLN A 77 0.90 17.50 -10.34
N GLY A 78 0.52 16.58 -11.22
CA GLY A 78 1.39 15.92 -12.19
C GLY A 78 2.38 14.94 -11.59
N TYR A 79 2.02 14.28 -10.47
CA TYR A 79 2.79 13.15 -9.93
C TYR A 79 2.62 11.91 -10.80
N ASP A 80 3.71 11.18 -11.04
CA ASP A 80 3.70 9.94 -11.83
C ASP A 80 3.36 8.73 -10.96
N SER A 81 3.71 8.78 -9.67
CA SER A 81 3.33 7.76 -8.70
C SER A 81 3.14 8.32 -7.30
N VAL A 82 2.16 7.78 -6.57
CA VAL A 82 1.82 8.16 -5.19
C VAL A 82 1.48 6.91 -4.38
N PHE A 83 2.09 6.73 -3.22
CA PHE A 83 1.85 5.56 -2.36
C PHE A 83 1.51 5.96 -0.93
N ALA A 84 0.78 5.09 -0.24
CA ALA A 84 0.31 5.34 1.11
C ALA A 84 1.41 5.07 2.16
N VAL A 85 1.53 5.98 3.14
CA VAL A 85 2.44 5.83 4.27
C VAL A 85 1.75 6.16 5.60
N VAL A 86 2.31 5.68 6.69
CA VAL A 86 1.96 6.03 8.07
C VAL A 86 3.19 6.45 8.84
N ARG A 87 3.02 7.36 9.79
CA ARG A 87 4.10 7.87 10.63
C ARG A 87 4.22 7.10 11.93
N HIS A 88 5.45 6.71 12.25
CA HIS A 88 5.80 6.02 13.48
C HIS A 88 6.91 6.73 14.24
N HIS A 89 6.83 6.67 15.57
CA HIS A 89 7.85 7.17 16.50
C HIS A 89 8.52 5.98 17.19
N LEU A 90 9.18 5.14 16.40
CA LEU A 90 9.88 3.94 16.86
C LEU A 90 11.39 4.19 16.86
N PHE A 91 12.08 3.59 17.82
CA PHE A 91 13.53 3.63 17.90
C PHE A 91 14.13 2.40 17.22
N ARG A 92 14.94 2.61 16.18
CA ARG A 92 15.59 1.54 15.44
C ARG A 92 16.98 1.27 16.01
N TRP A 93 17.29 -0.01 16.15
CA TRP A 93 18.61 -0.52 16.53
C TRP A 93 19.08 -1.46 15.43
N LYS A 94 20.37 -1.43 15.11
CA LYS A 94 20.96 -2.36 14.15
C LYS A 94 20.96 -3.78 14.70
N GLU A 95 20.64 -4.74 13.85
CA GLU A 95 20.92 -6.15 14.11
C GLU A 95 22.44 -6.36 14.14
N VAL A 96 22.92 -7.12 15.12
CA VAL A 96 24.35 -7.36 15.34
C VAL A 96 24.57 -8.84 15.61
N LYS A 97 25.77 -9.35 15.27
CA LYS A 97 26.12 -10.75 15.53
C LYS A 97 26.36 -10.98 17.03
N ALA A 98 26.30 -12.24 17.45
CA ALA A 98 26.61 -12.60 18.84
C ALA A 98 28.00 -12.09 19.24
N GLY A 99 28.07 -11.33 20.33
CA GLY A 99 29.30 -10.73 20.84
C GLY A 99 29.61 -9.31 20.34
N GLU A 100 28.83 -8.78 19.40
CA GLU A 100 28.94 -7.39 18.94
C GLU A 100 28.06 -6.44 19.78
N ALA A 101 28.49 -5.18 19.89
CA ALA A 101 27.72 -4.16 20.60
C ALA A 101 26.57 -3.63 19.72
N THR A 102 25.37 -3.54 20.29
CA THR A 102 24.19 -2.99 19.60
C THR A 102 24.36 -1.48 19.34
N VAL A 103 24.00 -1.04 18.14
CA VAL A 103 24.14 0.36 17.71
C VAL A 103 22.76 0.96 17.39
N ALA A 104 22.46 2.12 17.96
CA ALA A 104 21.24 2.87 17.65
C ALA A 104 21.32 3.45 16.23
N GLU A 105 20.22 3.37 15.48
CA GLU A 105 20.20 3.77 14.07
C GLU A 105 19.62 5.18 13.86
N ASN A 106 18.54 5.53 14.55
CA ASN A 106 17.80 6.78 14.35
C ASN A 106 17.76 7.71 15.59
N PHE A 107 18.55 7.42 16.64
CA PHE A 107 18.59 8.24 17.85
C PHE A 107 19.91 8.06 18.63
N VAL A 108 20.15 8.95 19.60
CA VAL A 108 21.29 8.84 20.53
C VAL A 108 20.81 8.34 21.89
N PRO A 109 21.27 7.18 22.41
CA PRO A 109 20.80 6.62 23.67
C PRO A 109 20.96 7.53 24.89
N ALA A 110 21.99 8.37 24.92
CA ALA A 110 22.20 9.34 25.99
C ALA A 110 21.25 10.56 25.92
N ARG A 111 20.55 10.77 24.79
CA ARG A 111 19.65 11.90 24.54
C ARG A 111 18.40 11.42 23.79
N ARG A 112 17.63 10.54 24.42
CA ARG A 112 16.43 9.96 23.80
C ARG A 112 15.35 11.03 23.64
N PRO A 113 14.88 11.33 22.41
CA PRO A 113 13.80 12.28 22.21
C PRO A 113 12.46 11.70 22.69
N ARG A 114 11.54 12.54 23.18
CA ARG A 114 10.15 12.12 23.38
C ARG A 114 9.42 12.14 22.02
N ARG A 115 8.23 11.53 21.93
CA ARG A 115 7.46 11.48 20.68
C ARG A 115 7.20 12.87 20.08
N GLN A 116 6.96 13.88 20.91
CA GLN A 116 6.73 15.26 20.49
C GLN A 116 8.01 16.03 20.10
N ASP A 117 9.19 15.50 20.43
CA ASP A 117 10.46 16.20 20.21
C ASP A 117 11.05 15.93 18.81
N TRP A 118 10.39 15.09 17.99
CA TRP A 118 10.84 14.78 16.63
C TRP A 118 9.68 14.34 15.72
N ASN A 119 9.92 14.39 14.42
CA ASN A 119 8.91 14.12 13.40
C ASN A 119 8.59 12.63 13.23
N GLY A 120 9.36 11.71 13.81
CA GLY A 120 9.24 10.28 13.52
C GLY A 120 9.69 9.93 12.10
N GLU A 121 9.38 8.71 11.68
CA GLU A 121 9.73 8.15 10.38
C GLU A 121 8.46 7.67 9.64
N LEU A 122 8.50 7.70 8.32
CA LEU A 122 7.39 7.26 7.45
C LEU A 122 7.64 5.85 6.97
N TYR A 123 6.59 5.02 7.03
CA TYR A 123 6.59 3.64 6.60
C TYR A 123 5.43 3.43 5.64
N GLU A 124 5.63 2.66 4.59
CA GLU A 124 4.52 2.19 3.77
C GLU A 124 3.53 1.40 4.62
N ASN A 125 2.25 1.55 4.36
CA ASN A 125 1.20 0.87 5.13
C ASN A 125 0.34 -0.07 4.27
N GLY A 126 0.80 -0.44 3.07
CA GLY A 126 0.13 -1.37 2.16
C GLY A 126 -1.17 -0.86 1.54
N SER A 127 -1.78 0.21 2.03
CA SER A 127 -3.16 0.54 1.66
C SER A 127 -3.37 0.77 0.17
N PHE A 128 -2.51 1.56 -0.48
CA PHE A 128 -2.57 1.75 -1.92
C PHE A 128 -1.24 2.18 -2.55
N TYR A 129 -1.16 1.93 -3.85
CA TYR A 129 -0.09 2.33 -4.76
C TYR A 129 -0.70 2.85 -6.05
N PHE A 130 -0.53 4.13 -6.34
CA PHE A 130 -0.95 4.72 -7.60
C PHE A 130 0.25 4.96 -8.50
N ALA A 131 0.12 4.60 -9.77
CA ALA A 131 1.13 4.87 -10.78
C ALA A 131 0.52 5.02 -12.18
N THR A 132 1.20 5.76 -13.05
CA THR A 132 0.85 5.84 -14.47
C THR A 132 1.14 4.54 -15.20
N ARG A 133 0.38 4.25 -16.27
CA ARG A 133 0.64 3.12 -17.17
C ARG A 133 2.09 3.10 -17.66
N GLU A 134 2.66 4.26 -17.99
CA GLU A 134 4.03 4.36 -18.49
C GLU A 134 5.04 3.78 -17.50
N LEU A 135 4.94 4.11 -16.20
CA LEU A 135 5.82 3.54 -15.19
C LEU A 135 5.60 2.04 -15.01
N LEU A 136 4.34 1.62 -14.92
CA LEU A 136 3.98 0.23 -14.68
C LEU A 136 4.45 -0.69 -15.82
N THR A 137 4.32 -0.24 -17.07
CA THR A 137 4.81 -0.99 -18.24
C THR A 137 6.33 -1.06 -18.31
N LYS A 138 7.06 -0.12 -17.69
CA LYS A 138 8.52 -0.19 -17.50
C LYS A 138 8.94 -1.06 -16.30
N GLY A 139 7.98 -1.58 -15.54
CA GLY A 139 8.24 -2.39 -14.35
C GLY A 139 8.56 -1.56 -13.10
N LEU A 140 8.04 -0.33 -13.02
CA LEU A 140 8.30 0.61 -11.94
C LEU A 140 6.99 0.96 -11.22
N LEU A 141 6.89 0.63 -9.93
CA LEU A 141 5.70 0.92 -9.13
C LEU A 141 5.76 2.30 -8.44
N GLN A 142 6.96 2.72 -8.04
CA GLN A 142 7.24 3.95 -7.30
C GLN A 142 8.46 4.64 -7.93
N ASP A 143 8.23 5.48 -8.94
CA ASP A 143 9.28 6.17 -9.69
C ASP A 143 8.71 7.46 -10.34
N GLY A 144 9.51 8.16 -11.16
CA GLY A 144 9.17 9.42 -11.79
C GLY A 144 9.06 10.55 -10.78
N LYS A 145 8.12 11.48 -11.00
CA LYS A 145 7.71 12.44 -9.99
C LYS A 145 6.93 11.69 -8.91
N LEU A 146 7.65 11.20 -7.91
CA LEU A 146 7.16 10.39 -6.80
C LEU A 146 6.68 11.25 -5.63
N ALA A 147 5.57 10.86 -5.00
CA ALA A 147 5.17 11.37 -3.69
C ALA A 147 4.64 10.25 -2.78
N TYR A 148 4.63 10.51 -1.48
CA TYR A 148 3.85 9.72 -0.53
C TYR A 148 2.59 10.47 -0.14
N TYR A 149 1.57 9.73 0.32
CA TYR A 149 0.40 10.28 1.00
C TYR A 149 0.36 9.73 2.43
N GLU A 150 0.55 10.61 3.42
CA GLU A 150 0.46 10.23 4.83
C GLU A 150 -0.99 10.03 5.25
N MET A 151 -1.35 8.77 5.47
CA MET A 151 -2.65 8.37 5.99
C MET A 151 -2.71 8.56 7.50
N LYS A 152 -3.93 8.78 7.99
CA LYS A 152 -4.18 8.78 9.43
C LYS A 152 -3.94 7.38 10.02
N PRO A 153 -3.34 7.25 11.22
CA PRO A 153 -3.07 5.96 11.85
C PRO A 153 -4.32 5.07 12.03
N GLU A 154 -5.51 5.67 12.14
CA GLU A 154 -6.77 4.93 12.24
C GLU A 154 -7.13 4.20 10.94
N HIS A 155 -6.72 4.75 9.80
CA HIS A 155 -6.96 4.18 8.47
C HIS A 155 -5.86 3.21 8.02
N SER A 156 -4.71 3.19 8.70
CA SER A 156 -3.52 2.39 8.37
C SER A 156 -3.48 1.03 9.08
N VAL A 157 -4.63 0.38 9.23
CA VAL A 157 -4.71 -0.98 9.81
C VAL A 157 -4.49 -1.98 8.70
N ASP A 158 -3.49 -2.83 8.85
CA ASP A 158 -3.24 -3.97 7.96
C ASP A 158 -3.68 -5.27 8.64
N ILE A 159 -4.14 -6.23 7.84
CA ILE A 159 -4.51 -7.57 8.28
C ILE A 159 -3.50 -8.54 7.67
N ASP A 160 -2.53 -8.97 8.46
CA ASP A 160 -1.50 -9.93 8.05
C ASP A 160 -1.70 -11.29 8.74
N VAL A 161 -2.18 -11.27 9.99
CA VAL A 161 -2.30 -12.44 10.85
C VAL A 161 -3.65 -12.49 11.56
N ASP A 162 -4.05 -13.68 12.03
CA ASP A 162 -5.36 -13.89 12.66
C ASP A 162 -5.65 -12.95 13.85
N ILE A 163 -4.61 -12.49 14.55
CA ILE A 163 -4.75 -11.55 15.67
C ILE A 163 -5.19 -10.14 15.23
N ASP A 164 -4.97 -9.78 13.96
CA ASP A 164 -5.38 -8.49 13.40
C ASP A 164 -6.88 -8.47 13.12
N TRP A 165 -7.50 -9.63 12.86
CA TRP A 165 -8.88 -9.73 12.41
C TRP A 165 -9.90 -9.12 13.41
N PRO A 166 -9.90 -9.44 14.72
CA PRO A 166 -10.84 -8.83 15.66
C PRO A 166 -10.62 -7.31 15.82
N ILE A 167 -9.36 -6.86 15.71
CA ILE A 167 -8.99 -5.45 15.82
C ILE A 167 -9.52 -4.68 14.60
N ALA A 168 -9.29 -5.23 13.40
CA ALA A 168 -9.78 -4.66 12.16
C ALA A 168 -11.31 -4.63 12.14
N GLU A 169 -11.98 -5.70 12.54
CA GLU A 169 -13.45 -5.74 12.63
C GLU A 169 -14.00 -4.65 13.56
N GLN A 170 -13.37 -4.46 14.73
CA GLN A 170 -13.79 -3.41 15.66
C GLN A 170 -13.54 -2.01 15.12
N ARG A 171 -12.46 -1.81 14.34
CA ARG A 171 -12.11 -0.51 13.75
C ARG A 171 -13.01 -0.14 12.57
N VAL A 172 -13.33 -1.08 11.69
CA VAL A 172 -14.22 -0.85 10.53
C VAL A 172 -15.65 -0.50 10.95
N LYS A 173 -16.09 -0.97 12.13
CA LYS A 173 -17.43 -0.68 12.68
C LYS A 173 -17.59 0.74 13.25
N ARG A 174 -16.51 1.50 13.41
CA ARG A 174 -16.52 2.86 13.99
C ARG A 174 -16.45 3.93 12.91
#